data_AF-A0A4R5U956-F1
#
_entry.id   AF-A0A4R5U956-F1
#
_cell.length_a   1.000
_cell.length_b   1.000
_cell.length_c   1.000
_cell.angle_alpha   90.00
_cell.angle_beta   90.00
_cell.angle_gamma   90.00
#
_symmetry.space_group_name_H-M   'P 1'
#
loop_
_entity.id
_entity.type
_entity.pdbx_description
1 polymer ?
#
loop_
_entity_poly.entity_id
_entity_poly.type
_entity_poly.pdbx_seq_one_letter_code
_entity_poly.pdbx_strand_id
1 'polypeptide(L)'
;MLQETTNAAVSNAAGLQQMGFADMIEHMDAVNWTVLIVLIAMSAMSIFWIIFNAIKAARLKGSTDRVINTFWETQNAQDAIRYMEEQPKSEPFSKVALDAAQAAAHHQRHEGSRLVESLNRSEFVDRALRQAVTRESLKLEDGLTVLATVGATAPFVGLLGTVWGIYRALIRIGASGQADIGAVAGPVGEALIMTAIGLGVAIPAVLGYNFFVRLNRGTNNKLDTFAHDLHDFFATGSRVGETPAPAKV
;
A
#
# COMPACT_ATOMS: atom_id res chain seq x y z
N MET A 1 -56.81 12.23 -6.97
CA MET A 1 -55.40 12.51 -7.36
C MET A 1 -54.43 12.48 -6.19
N LEU A 2 -54.58 13.25 -5.10
CA LEU A 2 -53.60 13.23 -3.99
C LEU A 2 -53.56 11.92 -3.16
N GLN A 3 -54.69 11.21 -3.01
CA GLN A 3 -54.74 9.92 -2.30
C GLN A 3 -54.08 8.76 -3.09
N GLU A 4 -54.23 8.74 -4.41
CA GLU A 4 -53.57 7.71 -5.27
C GLU A 4 -52.06 7.88 -5.32
N THR A 5 -51.56 9.11 -5.40
CA THR A 5 -50.10 9.38 -5.34
C THR A 5 -49.49 9.01 -4.00
N THR A 6 -50.25 9.15 -2.90
CA THR A 6 -49.78 8.77 -1.55
C THR A 6 -49.77 7.25 -1.38
N ASN A 7 -50.79 6.55 -1.86
CA ASN A 7 -50.83 5.08 -1.85
C ASN A 7 -49.77 4.45 -2.76
N ALA A 8 -49.50 5.04 -3.92
CA ALA A 8 -48.42 4.61 -4.81
C ALA A 8 -47.03 4.86 -4.18
N ALA A 9 -46.82 5.98 -3.51
CA ALA A 9 -45.56 6.26 -2.81
C ALA A 9 -45.31 5.31 -1.62
N VAL A 10 -46.35 4.98 -0.85
CA VAL A 10 -46.26 4.00 0.25
C VAL A 10 -46.05 2.58 -0.28
N SER A 11 -46.71 2.20 -1.38
CA SER A 11 -46.50 0.92 -2.07
C SER A 11 -45.07 0.78 -2.62
N ASN A 12 -44.53 1.83 -3.23
CA ASN A 12 -43.16 1.85 -3.74
C ASN A 12 -42.12 1.82 -2.61
N ALA A 13 -42.37 2.51 -1.50
CA ALA A 13 -41.51 2.46 -0.32
C ALA A 13 -41.53 1.07 0.34
N ALA A 14 -42.70 0.44 0.41
CA ALA A 14 -42.84 -0.94 0.89
C ALA A 14 -42.16 -1.95 -0.04
N GLY A 15 -42.28 -1.79 -1.36
CA GLY A 15 -41.58 -2.60 -2.37
C GLY A 15 -40.05 -2.43 -2.33
N LEU A 16 -39.54 -1.23 -2.04
CA LEU A 16 -38.12 -0.96 -1.79
C LEU A 16 -37.63 -1.58 -0.47
N GLN A 17 -38.49 -1.64 0.55
CA GLN A 17 -38.21 -2.33 1.82
C GLN A 17 -38.22 -3.85 1.67
N GLN A 18 -39.14 -4.38 0.86
CA GLN A 18 -39.19 -5.80 0.50
C GLN A 18 -37.98 -6.20 -0.37
N MET A 19 -37.48 -5.35 -1.26
CA MET A 19 -36.19 -5.56 -1.95
C MET A 19 -34.96 -5.10 -1.13
N GLY A 20 -35.12 -4.90 0.18
CA GLY A 20 -34.06 -4.41 1.05
C GLY A 20 -32.95 -5.44 1.28
N PHE A 21 -31.77 -4.97 1.71
CA PHE A 21 -30.63 -5.83 2.08
C PHE A 21 -31.00 -6.95 3.08
N ALA A 22 -32.02 -6.73 3.91
CA ALA A 22 -32.51 -7.73 4.87
C ALA A 22 -33.19 -8.92 4.17
N ASP A 23 -34.05 -8.67 3.17
CA ASP A 23 -34.74 -9.73 2.43
C ASP A 23 -33.78 -10.50 1.50
N MET A 24 -32.79 -9.79 0.95
CA MET A 24 -31.68 -10.40 0.20
C MET A 24 -30.93 -11.42 1.07
N ILE A 25 -30.54 -11.03 2.29
CA ILE A 25 -29.79 -11.91 3.20
C ILE A 25 -30.60 -13.15 3.59
N GLU A 26 -31.93 -13.02 3.71
CA GLU A 26 -32.83 -14.12 4.05
C GLU A 26 -32.96 -15.14 2.90
N HIS A 27 -32.82 -14.71 1.64
CA HIS A 27 -32.92 -15.57 0.45
C HIS A 27 -31.57 -16.02 -0.15
N MET A 28 -30.45 -15.57 0.44
CA MET A 28 -29.10 -15.90 -0.01
C MET A 28 -28.77 -17.39 0.15
N ASP A 29 -28.18 -17.96 -0.89
CA ASP A 29 -27.65 -19.32 -0.85
C ASP A 29 -26.19 -19.36 -0.38
N ALA A 30 -25.65 -20.57 -0.22
CA ALA A 30 -24.29 -20.77 0.29
C ALA A 30 -23.21 -20.11 -0.57
N VAL A 31 -23.41 -20.04 -1.89
CA VAL A 31 -22.44 -19.42 -2.82
C VAL A 31 -22.45 -17.90 -2.64
N ASN A 32 -23.63 -17.27 -2.62
CA ASN A 32 -23.74 -15.83 -2.39
C ASN A 32 -23.16 -15.43 -1.03
N TRP A 33 -23.40 -16.24 0.02
CA TRP A 33 -22.78 -16.03 1.33
C TRP A 33 -21.26 -16.10 1.28
N THR A 34 -20.72 -17.08 0.56
CA THR A 34 -19.26 -17.22 0.39
C THR A 34 -18.67 -16.00 -0.32
N VAL A 35 -19.29 -15.54 -1.41
CA VAL A 35 -18.89 -14.34 -2.15
C VAL A 35 -18.89 -13.11 -1.23
N LEU A 36 -19.97 -12.91 -0.47
CA LEU A 36 -20.10 -11.78 0.43
C LEU A 36 -19.03 -11.78 1.54
N ILE A 37 -18.81 -12.93 2.17
CA ILE A 37 -17.78 -13.09 3.22
C ILE A 37 -16.39 -12.79 2.66
N VAL A 38 -16.08 -13.29 1.46
CA VAL A 38 -14.80 -13.02 0.80
C VAL A 38 -14.64 -11.53 0.51
N LEU A 39 -15.67 -10.86 -0.03
CA LEU A 39 -15.63 -9.42 -0.30
C LEU A 39 -15.45 -8.60 0.98
N ILE A 40 -16.12 -8.98 2.08
CA ILE A 40 -15.96 -8.33 3.38
C ILE A 40 -14.54 -8.52 3.91
N ALA A 41 -13.98 -9.73 3.83
CA ALA A 41 -12.62 -10.01 4.26
C ALA A 41 -11.59 -9.22 3.43
N MET A 42 -11.76 -9.15 2.12
CA MET A 42 -10.93 -8.34 1.21
C MET A 42 -11.02 -6.84 1.55
N SER A 43 -12.22 -6.35 1.84
CA SER A 43 -12.47 -4.96 2.25
C SER A 43 -11.76 -4.61 3.56
N ALA A 44 -11.94 -5.44 4.59
CA ALA A 44 -11.31 -5.26 5.89
C ALA A 44 -9.78 -5.29 5.78
N MET A 45 -9.24 -6.22 4.99
CA MET A 45 -7.80 -6.33 4.75
C MET A 45 -7.26 -5.10 3.99
N SER A 46 -7.98 -4.61 2.98
CA SER A 46 -7.63 -3.39 2.24
C SER A 46 -7.59 -2.17 3.16
N ILE A 47 -8.65 -1.95 3.95
CA ILE A 47 -8.73 -0.80 4.87
C ILE A 47 -7.64 -0.87 5.94
N PHE A 48 -7.39 -2.05 6.52
CA PHE A 48 -6.32 -2.25 7.48
C PHE A 48 -4.97 -1.81 6.92
N TRP A 49 -4.61 -2.30 5.73
CA TRP A 49 -3.35 -1.96 5.08
C TRP A 49 -3.27 -0.49 4.65
N ILE A 50 -4.37 0.11 4.22
CA ILE A 50 -4.43 1.55 3.90
C ILE A 50 -4.10 2.37 5.13
N ILE A 51 -4.74 2.10 6.28
CA ILE A 51 -4.51 2.84 7.52
C ILE A 51 -3.08 2.60 8.02
N PHE A 52 -2.61 1.35 8.00
CA PHE A 52 -1.27 0.99 8.43
C PHE A 52 -0.20 1.73 7.62
N ASN A 53 -0.29 1.68 6.28
CA ASN A 53 0.66 2.38 5.41
C ASN A 53 0.52 3.89 5.48
N ALA A 54 -0.68 4.45 5.66
CA ALA A 54 -0.88 5.88 5.85
C ALA A 54 -0.17 6.40 7.11
N ILE A 55 -0.31 5.69 8.24
CA ILE A 55 0.36 6.06 9.49
C ILE A 55 1.88 5.93 9.36
N LYS A 56 2.35 4.81 8.79
CA LYS A 56 3.79 4.57 8.53
C LYS A 56 4.39 5.68 7.67
N ALA A 57 3.74 6.00 6.56
CA ALA A 57 4.13 7.06 5.64
C ALA A 57 4.16 8.45 6.30
N ALA A 58 3.13 8.79 7.08
CA ALA A 58 3.04 10.08 7.76
C ALA A 58 4.15 10.25 8.80
N ARG A 59 4.44 9.19 9.57
CA ARG A 59 5.55 9.18 10.54
C ARG A 59 6.90 9.32 9.84
N LEU A 60 7.11 8.57 8.76
CA LEU A 60 8.36 8.57 8.02
C LEU A 60 8.68 9.93 7.41
N LYS A 61 7.69 10.58 6.78
CA LYS A 61 7.89 11.90 6.16
C LYS A 61 8.41 12.94 7.17
N GLY A 62 7.94 12.92 8.41
CA GLY A 62 8.39 13.84 9.45
C GLY A 62 9.77 13.51 10.04
N SER A 63 10.12 12.23 10.12
CA SER A 63 11.42 11.80 10.67
C SER A 63 12.55 11.91 9.65
N THR A 64 12.30 11.57 8.38
CA THR A 64 13.34 11.51 7.33
C THR A 64 14.11 12.81 7.18
N ASP A 65 13.42 13.93 6.98
CA ASP A 65 14.10 15.21 6.72
C ASP A 65 14.91 15.67 7.95
N ARG A 66 14.44 15.35 9.16
CA ARG A 66 15.18 15.62 10.40
C ARG A 66 16.43 14.75 10.52
N VAL A 67 16.30 13.44 10.30
CA VAL A 67 17.40 12.47 10.42
C VAL A 67 18.52 12.80 9.43
N ILE A 68 18.17 13.11 8.17
CA ILE A 68 19.14 13.51 7.15
C ILE A 68 19.84 14.81 7.54
N ASN A 69 19.10 15.84 7.94
CA ASN A 69 19.70 17.14 8.29
C ASN A 69 20.63 17.02 9.52
N THR A 70 20.18 16.35 10.57
CA THR A 70 21.00 16.15 11.79
C THR A 70 22.26 15.32 11.50
N PHE A 71 22.17 14.33 10.60
CA PHE A 71 23.36 13.59 10.16
C PHE A 71 24.41 14.51 9.53
N TRP A 72 24.01 15.44 8.66
CA TRP A 72 24.93 16.36 7.98
C TRP A 72 25.39 17.55 8.85
N GLU A 73 24.60 17.97 9.83
CA GLU A 73 24.98 19.03 10.78
C GLU A 73 26.02 18.55 11.81
N THR A 74 26.14 17.24 12.01
CA THR A 74 27.05 16.68 13.00
C THR A 74 28.49 16.71 12.47
N GLN A 75 29.38 17.43 13.15
CA GLN A 75 30.78 17.62 12.73
C GLN A 75 31.63 16.35 12.80
N ASN A 76 31.18 15.31 13.52
CA ASN A 76 31.92 14.08 13.75
C ASN A 76 31.11 12.85 13.32
N ALA A 77 31.71 11.99 12.50
CA ALA A 77 31.07 10.77 11.99
C ALA A 77 30.62 9.82 13.12
N GLN A 78 31.35 9.78 14.25
CA GLN A 78 30.97 8.93 15.39
C GLN A 78 29.69 9.40 16.08
N ASP A 79 29.52 10.71 16.27
CA ASP A 79 28.31 11.27 16.88
C ASP A 79 27.10 11.12 15.94
N ALA A 80 27.33 11.22 14.62
CA ALA A 80 26.29 10.97 13.62
C ALA A 80 25.82 9.52 13.66
N ILE A 81 26.75 8.55 13.74
CA ILE A 81 26.44 7.11 13.87
C ILE A 81 25.66 6.84 15.17
N ARG A 82 26.08 7.40 16.31
CA ARG A 82 25.37 7.22 17.59
C ARG A 82 23.93 7.74 17.51
N TYR A 83 23.74 8.91 16.90
CA TYR A 83 22.39 9.45 16.67
C TYR A 83 21.54 8.55 15.76
N MET A 84 22.12 7.89 14.75
CA MET A 84 21.42 6.91 13.92
C MET A 84 21.07 5.63 14.69
N GLU A 85 21.90 5.18 15.64
CA GLU A 85 21.60 4.01 16.49
C GLU A 85 20.40 4.25 17.42
N GLU A 86 20.22 5.48 17.88
CA GLU A 86 19.10 5.90 18.73
C GLU A 86 17.76 6.00 17.95
N GLN A 87 17.79 5.98 16.61
CA GLN A 87 16.58 6.08 15.80
C GLN A 87 15.72 4.80 15.85
N PRO A 88 14.38 4.93 15.76
CA PRO A 88 13.47 3.80 15.76
C PRO A 88 13.78 2.81 14.63
N LYS A 89 13.52 1.51 14.85
CA LYS A 89 13.67 0.46 13.83
C LYS A 89 12.84 0.66 12.56
N SER A 90 11.86 1.58 12.60
CA SER A 90 10.99 1.91 11.46
C SER A 90 11.56 3.01 10.57
N GLU A 91 12.67 3.63 10.95
CA GLU A 91 13.32 4.71 10.21
C GLU A 91 14.39 4.10 9.28
N PRO A 92 14.25 4.21 7.95
CA PRO A 92 15.11 3.51 6.99
C PRO A 92 16.45 4.23 6.73
N PHE A 93 16.51 5.56 6.82
CA PHE A 93 17.72 6.32 6.48
C PHE A 93 18.86 6.03 7.46
N SER A 94 18.53 5.94 8.75
CA SER A 94 19.46 5.52 9.80
C SER A 94 20.01 4.13 9.58
N LYS A 95 19.20 3.17 9.10
CA LYS A 95 19.70 1.82 8.79
C LYS A 95 20.64 1.81 7.60
N VAL A 96 20.38 2.61 6.57
CA VAL A 96 21.31 2.78 5.45
C VAL A 96 22.62 3.42 5.91
N ALA A 97 22.55 4.45 6.75
CA ALA A 97 23.76 5.10 7.30
C ALA A 97 24.59 4.17 8.18
N LEU A 98 23.94 3.35 9.04
CA LEU A 98 24.63 2.39 9.91
C LEU A 98 25.30 1.27 9.11
N ASP A 99 24.63 0.72 8.10
CA ASP A 99 25.22 -0.30 7.22
C ASP A 99 26.44 0.25 6.48
N ALA A 100 26.37 1.49 5.99
CA ALA A 100 27.48 2.18 5.34
C ALA A 100 28.67 2.38 6.30
N ALA A 101 28.40 2.86 7.51
CA ALA A 101 29.42 3.06 8.55
C ALA A 101 30.09 1.74 8.95
N GLN A 102 29.31 0.68 9.13
CA GLN A 102 29.82 -0.65 9.46
C GLN A 102 30.69 -1.21 8.33
N ALA A 103 30.27 -1.05 7.08
CA ALA A 103 31.06 -1.46 5.91
C ALA A 103 32.38 -0.70 5.82
N ALA A 104 32.35 0.62 6.04
CA ALA A 104 33.53 1.47 6.04
C ALA A 104 34.53 1.12 7.17
N ALA A 105 34.03 0.74 8.35
CA ALA A 105 34.84 0.37 9.52
C ALA A 105 35.46 -1.04 9.40
N HIS A 106 34.80 -1.98 8.72
CA HIS A 106 35.30 -3.35 8.54
C HIS A 106 36.61 -3.39 7.74
N HIS A 107 36.77 -2.50 6.75
CA HIS A 107 37.99 -2.37 5.95
C HIS A 107 39.14 -1.71 6.72
N GLN A 108 38.87 -0.70 7.58
CA GLN A 108 39.92 -0.06 8.40
C GLN A 108 40.68 -1.04 9.32
N ARG A 109 40.08 -2.17 9.68
CA ARG A 109 40.69 -3.18 10.56
C ARG A 109 41.58 -4.21 9.84
N HIS A 110 41.62 -4.23 8.50
CA HIS A 110 42.25 -5.30 7.72
C HIS A 110 43.40 -4.86 6.77
N GLU A 111 43.85 -3.60 6.78
CA GLU A 111 44.64 -3.09 5.63
C GLU A 111 46.14 -2.77 5.89
N GLY A 112 46.98 -3.28 4.97
CA GLY A 112 48.43 -3.10 4.88
C GLY A 112 48.99 -2.74 3.47
N SER A 113 48.16 -2.37 2.49
CA SER A 113 48.62 -1.87 1.17
C SER A 113 47.62 -0.85 0.61
N ARG A 114 48.06 0.27 0.01
CA ARG A 114 47.27 1.53 -0.02
C ARG A 114 46.56 1.94 -1.32
N LEU A 115 46.76 1.27 -2.46
CA LEU A 115 46.25 1.74 -3.77
C LEU A 115 45.27 0.79 -4.49
N VAL A 116 45.49 -0.52 -4.42
CA VAL A 116 44.50 -1.53 -4.88
C VAL A 116 43.32 -1.61 -3.91
N GLU A 117 43.55 -1.20 -2.67
CA GLU A 117 42.66 -1.33 -1.53
C GLU A 117 41.61 -0.21 -1.46
N SER A 118 41.92 1.01 -1.90
CA SER A 118 40.96 2.12 -1.93
C SER A 118 39.83 1.89 -2.94
N LEU A 119 40.13 1.24 -4.06
CA LEU A 119 39.13 0.80 -5.03
C LEU A 119 38.24 -0.31 -4.45
N ASN A 120 38.81 -1.20 -3.64
CA ASN A 120 38.06 -2.27 -2.97
C ASN A 120 37.10 -1.70 -1.90
N ARG A 121 37.55 -0.71 -1.12
CA ARG A 121 36.74 -0.06 -0.09
C ARG A 121 35.53 0.68 -0.67
N SER A 122 35.71 1.46 -1.74
CA SER A 122 34.60 2.22 -2.35
C SER A 122 33.55 1.29 -2.99
N GLU A 123 34.00 0.22 -3.65
CA GLU A 123 33.11 -0.80 -4.22
C GLU A 123 32.37 -1.59 -3.13
N PHE A 124 33.05 -1.91 -2.02
CA PHE A 124 32.44 -2.60 -0.90
C PHE A 124 31.36 -1.76 -0.21
N VAL A 125 31.63 -0.47 0.03
CA VAL A 125 30.66 0.47 0.60
C VAL A 125 29.47 0.70 -0.34
N ASP A 126 29.71 0.87 -1.65
CA ASP A 126 28.63 0.98 -2.65
C ASP A 126 27.72 -0.26 -2.63
N ARG A 127 28.30 -1.46 -2.59
CA ARG A 127 27.55 -2.71 -2.51
C ARG A 127 26.70 -2.80 -1.25
N ALA A 128 27.28 -2.45 -0.10
CA ALA A 128 26.57 -2.44 1.18
C ALA A 128 25.40 -1.45 1.17
N LEU A 129 25.61 -0.25 0.63
CA LEU A 129 24.59 0.78 0.45
C LEU A 129 23.46 0.31 -0.47
N ARG A 130 23.77 -0.24 -1.65
CA ARG A 130 22.76 -0.80 -2.57
C ARG A 130 21.92 -1.88 -1.92
N GLN A 131 22.55 -2.78 -1.16
CA GLN A 131 21.85 -3.83 -0.43
C GLN A 131 20.95 -3.25 0.67
N ALA A 132 21.44 -2.24 1.41
CA ALA A 132 20.67 -1.57 2.44
C ALA A 132 19.46 -0.83 1.87
N VAL A 133 19.65 -0.05 0.80
CA VAL A 133 18.57 0.65 0.09
C VAL A 133 17.53 -0.35 -0.41
N THR A 134 17.95 -1.41 -1.11
CA THR A 134 17.03 -2.44 -1.61
C THR A 134 16.20 -3.05 -0.49
N ARG A 135 16.84 -3.40 0.64
CA ARG A 135 16.17 -3.99 1.79
C ARG A 135 15.15 -3.03 2.42
N GLU A 136 15.50 -1.77 2.61
CA GLU A 136 14.58 -0.79 3.17
C GLU A 136 13.45 -0.42 2.18
N SER A 137 13.73 -0.36 0.88
CA SER A 137 12.72 -0.18 -0.17
C SER A 137 11.69 -1.30 -0.18
N LEU A 138 12.11 -2.56 -0.05
CA LEU A 138 11.19 -3.70 0.04
C LEU A 138 10.25 -3.59 1.25
N LYS A 139 10.75 -3.12 2.41
CA LYS A 139 9.89 -2.88 3.59
C LYS A 139 8.87 -1.78 3.33
N LEU A 140 9.14 -0.80 2.48
CA LEU A 140 8.14 0.23 2.14
C LEU A 140 6.99 -0.35 1.33
N GLU A 141 7.22 -1.44 0.59
CA GLU A 141 6.23 -2.11 -0.26
C GLU A 141 5.30 -3.08 0.50
N ASP A 142 5.50 -3.25 1.80
CA ASP A 142 4.68 -4.11 2.65
C ASP A 142 3.17 -3.83 2.47
N GLY A 143 2.44 -4.87 2.10
CA GLY A 143 0.99 -4.82 1.91
C GLY A 143 0.51 -4.23 0.60
N LEU A 144 1.37 -3.63 -0.23
CA LEU A 144 0.97 -3.13 -1.54
C LEU A 144 0.50 -4.26 -2.45
N THR A 145 1.15 -5.42 -2.39
CA THR A 145 0.73 -6.64 -3.10
C THR A 145 -0.70 -7.05 -2.75
N VAL A 146 -1.09 -6.88 -1.48
CA VAL A 146 -2.46 -7.18 -1.02
C VAL A 146 -3.45 -6.18 -1.61
N LEU A 147 -3.17 -4.87 -1.53
CA LEU A 147 -4.04 -3.86 -2.14
C LEU A 147 -4.18 -4.06 -3.66
N ALA A 148 -3.08 -4.35 -4.34
CA ALA A 148 -3.07 -4.63 -5.78
C ALA A 148 -3.94 -5.85 -6.12
N THR A 149 -3.76 -6.94 -5.36
CA THR A 149 -4.53 -8.18 -5.54
C THR A 149 -6.00 -7.94 -5.27
N VAL A 150 -6.37 -7.29 -4.16
CA VAL A 150 -7.76 -6.97 -3.83
C VAL A 150 -8.39 -6.07 -4.88
N GLY A 151 -7.68 -5.01 -5.29
CA GLY A 151 -8.14 -4.09 -6.34
C GLY A 151 -8.39 -4.77 -7.68
N ALA A 152 -7.55 -5.74 -8.05
CA ALA A 152 -7.69 -6.48 -9.31
C ALA A 152 -8.76 -7.59 -9.23
N THR A 153 -8.93 -8.24 -8.09
CA THR A 153 -9.75 -9.47 -7.98
C THR A 153 -11.16 -9.23 -7.43
N ALA A 154 -11.38 -8.21 -6.58
CA ALA A 154 -12.69 -7.95 -5.98
C ALA A 154 -13.83 -7.73 -6.99
N PRO A 155 -13.63 -7.05 -8.14
CA PRO A 155 -14.69 -6.91 -9.15
C PRO A 155 -15.11 -8.26 -9.73
N PHE A 156 -14.17 -9.18 -9.94
CA PHE A 156 -14.45 -10.50 -10.47
C PHE A 156 -15.16 -11.39 -9.45
N VAL A 157 -14.84 -11.25 -8.16
CA VAL A 157 -15.58 -11.92 -7.09
C VAL A 157 -17.04 -11.43 -7.04
N GLY A 158 -17.27 -10.12 -7.16
CA GLY A 158 -18.62 -9.56 -7.27
C GLY A 158 -19.38 -10.01 -8.53
N LEU A 159 -18.67 -10.15 -9.66
CA LEU A 159 -19.22 -10.68 -10.91
C LEU A 159 -19.57 -12.17 -10.79
N LEU A 160 -18.80 -12.95 -10.03
CA LEU A 160 -19.17 -14.35 -9.76
C LEU A 160 -20.51 -14.43 -9.02
N GLY A 161 -20.75 -13.51 -8.08
CA GLY A 161 -22.04 -13.36 -7.41
C GLY A 161 -23.20 -13.07 -8.37
N THR A 162 -23.00 -12.19 -9.37
CA THR A 162 -24.06 -11.91 -10.35
C THR A 162 -24.36 -13.11 -11.24
N VAL A 163 -23.32 -13.75 -11.77
CA VAL A 163 -23.46 -14.91 -12.66
C VAL A 163 -24.21 -16.03 -11.94
N TRP A 164 -23.88 -16.29 -10.67
CA TRP A 164 -24.55 -17.30 -9.88
C TRP A 164 -26.01 -16.95 -9.57
N GLY A 165 -26.30 -15.70 -9.20
CA GLY A 165 -27.66 -15.23 -8.95
C GLY A 165 -28.57 -15.36 -10.16
N ILE A 166 -28.09 -14.94 -11.34
CA ILE A 166 -28.83 -15.09 -12.61
C ILE A 166 -29.02 -16.57 -12.95
N TYR A 167 -27.99 -17.40 -12.80
CA TYR A 167 -28.08 -18.84 -13.04
C TYR A 167 -29.17 -19.50 -12.20
N ARG A 168 -29.25 -19.19 -10.91
CA ARG A 168 -30.28 -19.70 -10.00
C ARG A 168 -31.68 -19.22 -10.39
N ALA A 169 -31.81 -17.96 -10.81
CA ALA A 169 -33.08 -17.42 -11.30
C ALA A 169 -33.58 -18.20 -12.53
N LEU A 170 -32.70 -18.45 -13.50
CA LEU A 170 -33.03 -19.22 -14.71
C LEU A 170 -33.44 -20.66 -14.42
N ILE A 171 -32.76 -21.34 -13.48
CA ILE A 171 -33.16 -22.70 -13.05
C ILE A 171 -34.58 -22.69 -12.46
N ARG A 172 -34.91 -21.70 -11.62
CA ARG A 172 -36.24 -21.61 -11.00
C ARG A 172 -37.34 -21.42 -12.04
N ILE A 173 -37.11 -20.57 -13.04
CA ILE A 173 -38.04 -20.35 -14.16
C ILE A 173 -38.19 -21.62 -14.99
N GLY A 174 -37.07 -22.30 -15.29
CA GLY A 174 -37.08 -23.57 -16.02
C GLY A 174 -37.83 -24.68 -15.29
N ALA A 175 -37.75 -24.72 -13.96
CA ALA A 175 -38.46 -25.69 -13.14
C ALA A 175 -39.96 -25.36 -12.95
N SER A 176 -40.33 -24.07 -12.86
CA SER A 176 -41.73 -23.64 -12.69
C SER A 176 -42.52 -23.65 -14.00
N GLY A 177 -41.84 -23.57 -15.15
CA GLY A 177 -42.46 -23.47 -16.47
C GLY A 177 -43.21 -22.14 -16.72
N GLN A 178 -43.16 -21.21 -15.77
CA GLN A 178 -43.79 -19.89 -15.85
C GLN A 178 -42.72 -18.80 -15.76
N ALA A 179 -42.56 -18.06 -16.86
CA ALA A 179 -41.71 -16.89 -16.92
C ALA A 179 -42.53 -15.65 -16.51
N ASP A 180 -42.65 -15.42 -15.20
CA ASP A 180 -43.20 -14.17 -14.67
C ASP A 180 -42.07 -13.19 -14.31
N ILE A 181 -42.28 -11.90 -14.57
CA ILE A 181 -41.30 -10.84 -14.31
C ILE A 181 -40.97 -10.76 -12.81
N GLY A 182 -41.96 -10.97 -11.95
CA GLY A 182 -41.77 -11.00 -10.50
C GLY A 182 -40.81 -12.10 -10.04
N ALA A 183 -40.77 -13.24 -10.74
CA ALA A 183 -39.90 -14.37 -10.41
C ALA A 183 -38.42 -14.10 -10.73
N VAL A 184 -38.13 -13.11 -11.59
CA VAL A 184 -36.78 -12.79 -12.07
C VAL A 184 -36.24 -11.49 -11.46
N ALA A 185 -37.12 -10.50 -11.23
CA ALA A 185 -36.73 -9.16 -10.80
C ALA A 185 -35.96 -9.15 -9.47
N GLY A 186 -36.41 -9.91 -8.47
CA GLY A 186 -35.73 -10.02 -7.16
C GLY A 186 -34.32 -10.61 -7.28
N PRO A 187 -34.16 -11.86 -7.73
CA PRO A 187 -32.85 -12.50 -7.85
C PRO A 187 -31.84 -11.74 -8.73
N VAL A 188 -32.31 -11.07 -9.79
CA VAL A 188 -31.44 -10.24 -10.64
C VAL A 188 -31.04 -8.95 -9.92
N GLY A 189 -31.93 -8.34 -9.14
CA GLY A 189 -31.59 -7.19 -8.29
C GLY A 189 -30.52 -7.53 -7.25
N GLU A 190 -30.69 -8.64 -6.52
CA GLU A 190 -29.71 -9.14 -5.54
C GLU A 190 -28.35 -9.41 -6.17
N ALA A 191 -28.34 -10.05 -7.35
CA ALA A 191 -27.15 -10.28 -8.14
C ALA A 191 -26.40 -8.96 -8.40
N LEU A 192 -27.08 -7.93 -8.91
CA LEU A 192 -26.46 -6.65 -9.24
C LEU A 192 -25.82 -5.95 -8.03
N ILE A 193 -26.42 -6.09 -6.84
CA ILE A 193 -25.86 -5.56 -5.59
C ILE A 193 -24.49 -6.19 -5.28
N MET A 194 -24.31 -7.49 -5.52
CA MET A 194 -23.01 -8.15 -5.28
C MET A 194 -21.88 -7.59 -6.14
N THR A 195 -22.17 -7.25 -7.40
CA THR A 195 -21.18 -6.57 -8.25
C THR A 195 -20.91 -5.14 -7.79
N ALA A 196 -21.94 -4.41 -7.36
CA ALA A 196 -21.75 -3.08 -6.78
C ALA A 196 -20.86 -3.12 -5.53
N ILE A 197 -21.04 -4.13 -4.66
CA ILE A 197 -20.17 -4.35 -3.49
C ILE A 197 -18.73 -4.66 -3.94
N GLY A 198 -18.55 -5.56 -4.93
CA GLY A 198 -17.22 -5.88 -5.47
C GLY A 198 -16.46 -4.66 -5.99
N LEU A 199 -17.14 -3.77 -6.71
CA LEU A 199 -16.57 -2.48 -7.14
C LEU A 199 -16.29 -1.55 -5.97
N GLY A 200 -17.20 -1.48 -4.98
CA GLY A 200 -17.03 -0.69 -3.76
C GLY A 200 -15.81 -1.10 -2.94
N VAL A 201 -15.43 -2.38 -2.97
CA VAL A 201 -14.21 -2.90 -2.34
C VAL A 201 -12.96 -2.61 -3.19
N ALA A 202 -13.08 -2.75 -4.52
CA ALA A 202 -11.95 -2.59 -5.44
C ALA A 202 -11.46 -1.14 -5.54
N ILE A 203 -12.38 -0.16 -5.62
CA ILE A 203 -12.03 1.25 -5.87
C ILE A 203 -11.09 1.82 -4.80
N PRO A 204 -11.40 1.71 -3.48
CA PRO A 204 -10.49 2.19 -2.45
C PRO A 204 -9.14 1.46 -2.44
N ALA A 205 -9.13 0.14 -2.72
CA ALA A 205 -7.91 -0.65 -2.77
C ALA A 205 -6.96 -0.18 -3.87
N VAL A 206 -7.48 0.04 -5.09
CA VAL A 206 -6.69 0.54 -6.24
C VAL A 206 -6.19 1.96 -5.99
N LEU A 207 -7.03 2.84 -5.42
CA LEU A 207 -6.62 4.20 -5.08
C LEU A 207 -5.52 4.22 -4.02
N GLY A 208 -5.66 3.42 -2.97
CA GLY A 208 -4.65 3.25 -1.93
C GLY A 208 -3.33 2.74 -2.51
N TYR A 209 -3.37 1.69 -3.33
CA TYR A 209 -2.20 1.13 -3.98
C TYR A 209 -1.43 2.19 -4.78
N ASN A 210 -2.13 2.89 -5.70
CA ASN A 210 -1.51 3.90 -6.54
C ASN A 210 -0.93 5.07 -5.73
N PHE A 211 -1.62 5.48 -4.66
CA PHE A 211 -1.15 6.53 -3.77
C PHE A 211 0.17 6.14 -3.08
N PHE A 212 0.23 4.95 -2.47
CA PHE A 212 1.41 4.51 -1.75
C PHE A 212 2.58 4.16 -2.67
N VAL A 213 2.33 3.60 -3.86
CA VAL A 213 3.38 3.39 -4.88
C VAL A 213 4.06 4.73 -5.24
N ARG A 214 3.26 5.77 -5.50
CA ARG A 214 3.79 7.11 -5.79
C ARG A 214 4.60 7.67 -4.62
N LEU A 215 4.10 7.50 -3.40
CA LEU A 215 4.77 7.99 -2.21
C LEU A 215 6.10 7.28 -1.95
N ASN A 216 6.10 5.94 -2.03
CA ASN A 216 7.28 5.10 -1.85
C ASN A 216 8.34 5.41 -2.91
N ARG A 217 7.94 5.68 -4.16
CA ARG A 217 8.88 6.13 -5.20
C ARG A 217 9.62 7.41 -4.79
N GLY A 218 8.92 8.37 -4.18
CA GLY A 218 9.55 9.58 -3.65
C GLY A 218 10.55 9.28 -2.52
N THR A 219 10.20 8.37 -1.61
CA THR A 219 11.08 7.95 -0.53
C THR A 219 12.30 7.17 -1.03
N ASN A 220 12.12 6.27 -2.01
CA ASN A 220 13.22 5.50 -2.62
C ASN A 220 14.21 6.43 -3.31
N ASN A 221 13.74 7.42 -4.08
CA ASN A 221 14.62 8.42 -4.67
C ASN A 221 15.45 9.17 -3.61
N LYS A 222 14.85 9.50 -2.45
CA LYS A 222 15.59 10.12 -1.34
C LYS A 222 16.62 9.16 -0.74
N LEU A 223 16.29 7.87 -0.58
CA LEU A 223 17.23 6.85 -0.10
C LEU A 223 18.42 6.70 -1.06
N ASP A 224 18.18 6.67 -2.36
CA ASP A 224 19.23 6.60 -3.38
C ASP A 224 20.15 7.82 -3.32
N THR A 225 19.58 9.04 -3.25
CA THR A 225 20.38 10.27 -3.08
C THR A 225 21.19 10.23 -1.79
N PHE A 226 20.59 9.84 -0.68
CA PHE A 226 21.30 9.76 0.59
C PHE A 226 22.41 8.70 0.58
N ALA A 227 22.20 7.56 -0.09
CA ALA A 227 23.21 6.53 -0.26
C ALA A 227 24.40 7.05 -1.10
N HIS A 228 24.16 7.78 -2.19
CA HIS A 228 25.24 8.39 -2.97
C HIS A 228 26.02 9.42 -2.12
N ASP A 229 25.33 10.30 -1.39
CA ASP A 229 26.00 11.28 -0.51
C ASP A 229 26.85 10.58 0.57
N LEU A 230 26.38 9.46 1.13
CA LEU A 230 27.13 8.65 2.10
C LEU A 230 28.35 7.99 1.45
N HIS A 231 28.20 7.45 0.24
CA HIS A 231 29.31 6.85 -0.51
C HIS A 231 30.43 7.88 -0.71
N ASP A 232 30.09 9.08 -1.19
CA ASP A 232 31.04 10.17 -1.38
C ASP A 232 31.69 10.61 -0.07
N PHE A 233 30.89 10.71 1.01
CA PHE A 233 31.39 11.06 2.34
C PHE A 233 32.41 10.04 2.85
N PHE A 234 32.12 8.74 2.76
CA PHE A 234 33.05 7.69 3.21
C PHE A 234 34.24 7.47 2.28
N ALA A 235 34.12 7.82 0.99
CA ALA A 235 35.20 7.71 0.00
C ALA A 235 36.17 8.91 0.05
N THR A 236 35.65 10.13 0.21
CA THR A 236 36.44 11.38 0.08
C THR A 236 36.66 12.12 1.40
N GLY A 237 35.89 11.80 2.45
CA GLY A 237 35.94 12.50 3.74
C GLY A 237 35.18 13.83 3.76
N SER A 238 34.52 14.22 2.68
CA SER A 238 33.66 15.40 2.60
C SER A 238 32.42 15.12 1.74
N ARG A 239 31.36 15.91 1.93
CA ARG A 239 30.15 15.79 1.11
C ARG A 239 30.38 16.48 -0.23
N VAL A 240 30.19 15.77 -1.34
CA VAL A 240 30.19 16.39 -2.68
C VAL A 240 28.81 16.99 -2.91
N GLY A 241 28.66 18.30 -2.68
CA GLY A 241 27.36 18.97 -2.86
C GLY A 241 27.27 20.44 -2.47
N GLU A 242 28.16 20.96 -1.63
CA GLU A 242 28.27 22.42 -1.43
C GLU A 242 29.28 23.00 -2.42
N THR A 243 28.75 23.66 -3.46
CA THR A 243 29.53 24.70 -4.12
C THR A 243 29.83 25.76 -3.06
N PRO A 244 31.10 26.13 -2.80
CA PRO A 244 31.42 27.12 -1.79
C PRO A 244 30.68 28.41 -2.10
N ALA A 245 29.86 28.90 -1.16
CA ALA A 245 29.29 30.23 -1.29
C ALA A 245 30.44 31.23 -1.48
N PRO A 246 30.39 32.13 -2.49
CA PRO A 246 31.46 33.07 -2.72
C PRO A 246 31.65 33.92 -1.45
N ALA A 247 32.89 33.94 -0.96
CA ALA A 247 33.28 34.74 0.18
C ALA A 247 32.82 36.18 -0.05
N LYS A 248 31.98 36.70 0.84
CA LYS A 248 31.66 38.13 0.85
C LYS A 248 32.94 38.86 1.24
N VAL A 249 33.54 39.54 0.25
CA VAL A 249 34.61 40.53 0.44
C VAL A 249 33.99 41.80 1.01
#